data_AF-A0A6B2CU98-F1
#
_entry.id   AF-A0A6B2CU98-F1
#
_cell.length_a   1.000
_cell.length_b   1.000
_cell.length_c   1.000
_cell.angle_alpha   90.00
_cell.angle_beta   90.00
_cell.angle_gamma   90.00
#
_symmetry.space_group_name_H-M   'P 1'
#
loop_
_entity.id
_entity.type
_entity.pdbx_description
1 polymer ?
#
loop_
_entity_poly.entity_id
_entity_poly.type
_entity_poly.pdbx_seq_one_letter_code
_entity_poly.pdbx_strand_id
1 'polypeptide(L)'
;MAVVVLYLLLSREIRNEVRRVERRIDKLEERVVRLEGRTSKIEEQMGRVESDVAEIKGRVARLEERLGRVENDVAELKGRVERLEEQFKGLKEQLGRVEGQVGQLVKSFQIYNSTLLKVLSSKGVLTEAEAEALSSHLLYVPPAKSKYFTEEVRQRLIEILKGVKEGRYTVADVKELRRISELIEKEGWENNRRDLLDYNLKLQMLIAILEGRLIARGEWRLEWDLEDW
;
A
#
# COMPACT_ATOMS: atom_id res chain seq x y z
N MET A 1 -64.79 52.90 93.39
CA MET A 1 -63.45 52.27 93.44
C MET A 1 -63.30 51.11 92.46
N ALA A 2 -64.15 50.06 92.50
CA ALA A 2 -64.01 48.87 91.64
C ALA A 2 -64.05 49.12 90.12
N VAL A 3 -64.95 49.98 89.62
CA VAL A 3 -65.08 50.32 88.17
C VAL A 3 -63.83 51.02 87.63
N VAL A 4 -63.25 51.94 88.42
CA VAL A 4 -62.02 52.66 88.04
C VAL A 4 -60.82 51.72 88.00
N VAL A 5 -60.72 50.79 88.96
CA VAL A 5 -59.67 49.76 88.99
C VAL A 5 -59.78 48.81 87.79
N LEU A 6 -61.00 48.36 87.46
CA LEU A 6 -61.26 47.50 86.30
C LEU A 6 -60.90 48.21 84.98
N TYR A 7 -61.26 49.49 84.84
CA TYR A 7 -60.90 50.32 83.68
C TYR A 7 -59.39 50.48 83.52
N LEU A 8 -58.66 50.73 84.61
CA LEU A 8 -57.20 50.86 84.61
C LEU A 8 -56.49 49.55 84.25
N LEU A 9 -57.00 48.41 84.74
CA LEU A 9 -56.49 47.08 84.40
C LEU A 9 -56.72 46.76 82.92
N LEU A 10 -57.94 46.95 82.42
CA LEU A 10 -58.27 46.74 81.01
C LEU A 10 -57.44 47.65 80.09
N SER A 11 -57.29 48.93 80.43
CA SER A 11 -56.46 49.88 79.68
C SER A 11 -54.96 49.54 79.70
N ARG A 12 -54.49 48.85 80.75
CA ARG A 12 -53.11 48.35 80.82
C ARG A 12 -52.93 47.11 79.94
N GLU A 13 -53.90 46.19 79.97
CA GLU A 13 -53.88 44.99 79.13
C GLU A 13 -53.91 45.34 77.64
N ILE A 14 -54.82 46.23 77.23
CA ILE A 14 -54.89 46.74 75.85
C ILE A 14 -53.56 47.37 75.43
N ARG A 15 -52.93 48.21 76.27
CA ARG A 15 -51.61 48.79 75.95
C ARG A 15 -50.51 47.74 75.81
N ASN A 16 -50.56 46.67 76.60
CA ASN A 16 -49.61 45.57 76.49
C ASN A 16 -49.80 44.78 75.20
N GLU A 17 -51.06 44.55 74.78
CA GLU A 17 -51.37 43.92 73.50
C GLU A 17 -50.96 44.79 72.32
N VAL A 18 -51.25 46.09 72.35
CA VAL A 18 -50.81 47.06 71.32
C VAL A 18 -49.29 47.02 71.17
N ARG A 19 -48.52 47.10 72.28
CA ARG A 19 -47.06 46.97 72.25
C ARG A 19 -46.55 45.61 71.77
N ARG A 20 -47.35 44.55 71.90
CA ARG A 20 -47.01 43.22 71.37
C ARG A 20 -47.26 43.18 69.86
N VAL A 21 -48.34 43.81 69.39
CA VAL A 21 -48.65 43.95 67.96
C VAL A 21 -47.61 44.83 67.26
N GLU A 22 -47.26 45.99 67.80
CA GLU A 22 -46.20 46.87 67.27
C GLU A 22 -44.89 46.10 67.07
N ARG A 23 -44.40 45.41 68.11
CA ARG A 23 -43.18 44.59 67.99
C ARG A 23 -43.28 43.45 66.97
N ARG A 24 -44.49 42.96 66.67
CA ARG A 24 -44.70 41.95 65.61
C ARG A 24 -44.69 42.62 64.23
N ILE A 25 -45.22 43.82 64.11
CA ILE A 25 -45.18 44.64 62.89
C ILE A 25 -43.73 44.98 62.56
N ASP A 26 -42.94 45.50 63.50
CA ASP A 26 -41.52 45.81 63.28
C ASP A 26 -40.73 44.60 62.75
N LYS A 27 -40.95 43.42 63.35
CA LYS A 27 -40.34 42.16 62.90
C LYS A 27 -40.80 41.73 61.52
N LEU A 28 -42.06 42.01 61.16
CA LEU A 28 -42.57 41.72 59.83
C LEU A 28 -41.95 42.67 58.80
N GLU A 29 -41.83 43.96 59.10
CA GLU A 29 -41.17 44.95 58.24
C GLU A 29 -39.70 44.56 57.97
N GLU A 30 -38.93 44.19 59.01
CA GLU A 30 -37.56 43.69 58.83
C GLU A 30 -37.49 42.42 57.96
N ARG A 31 -38.50 41.56 58.03
CA ARG A 31 -38.58 40.36 57.18
C ARG A 31 -38.90 40.73 55.74
N VAL A 32 -39.78 41.70 55.51
CA VAL A 32 -40.12 42.20 54.17
C VAL A 32 -38.89 42.80 53.51
N VAL A 33 -38.16 43.70 54.19
CA VAL A 33 -36.92 44.30 53.66
C VAL A 33 -35.88 43.23 53.29
N ARG A 34 -35.72 42.20 54.13
CA ARG A 34 -34.82 41.08 53.81
C ARG A 34 -35.29 40.25 52.61
N LEU A 35 -36.60 40.07 52.46
CA LEU A 35 -37.16 39.35 51.31
C LEU A 35 -36.95 40.15 50.03
N GLU A 36 -37.21 41.45 50.04
CA GLU A 36 -36.95 42.35 48.89
C GLU A 36 -35.48 42.28 48.45
N GLY A 37 -34.54 42.37 49.40
CA GLY A 37 -33.12 42.24 49.08
C GLY A 37 -32.72 40.85 48.54
N ARG A 38 -33.42 39.78 48.92
CA ARG A 38 -33.23 38.45 48.32
C ARG A 38 -33.82 38.37 46.93
N THR A 39 -35.00 38.94 46.72
CA THR A 39 -35.66 39.00 45.41
C THR A 39 -34.79 39.75 44.40
N SER A 40 -34.26 40.92 44.75
CA SER A 40 -33.37 41.67 43.85
C SER A 40 -32.10 40.91 43.47
N LYS A 41 -31.52 40.13 44.40
CA LYS A 41 -30.37 39.25 44.08
C LYS A 41 -30.75 38.12 43.14
N ILE A 42 -31.95 37.55 43.29
CA ILE A 42 -32.45 36.50 42.39
C ILE A 42 -32.68 37.06 40.99
N GLU A 43 -33.25 38.26 40.87
CA GLU A 43 -33.45 38.94 39.60
C GLU A 43 -32.12 39.21 38.88
N GLU A 44 -31.10 39.69 39.60
CA GLU A 44 -29.77 39.89 39.04
C GLU A 44 -29.14 38.56 38.56
N GLN A 45 -29.26 37.50 39.36
CA GLN A 45 -28.78 36.17 38.98
C GLN A 45 -29.51 35.63 37.75
N MET A 46 -30.84 35.82 37.66
CA MET A 46 -31.61 35.43 36.49
C MET A 46 -31.14 36.17 35.23
N GLY A 47 -30.90 37.48 35.31
CA GLY A 47 -30.37 38.24 34.18
C GLY A 47 -29.00 37.75 33.69
N ARG A 48 -28.12 37.34 34.62
CA ARG A 48 -26.83 36.72 34.26
C ARG A 48 -27.02 35.36 33.56
N VAL A 49 -27.90 34.51 34.09
CA VAL A 49 -28.23 33.21 33.49
C VAL A 49 -28.81 33.38 32.08
N GLU A 50 -29.69 34.36 31.87
CA GLU A 50 -30.23 34.66 30.54
C GLU A 50 -29.15 35.07 29.54
N SER A 51 -28.20 35.90 29.98
CA SER A 51 -27.04 36.31 29.17
C SER A 51 -26.15 35.11 28.82
N ASP A 52 -25.83 34.26 29.79
CA ASP A 52 -25.01 33.05 29.57
C ASP A 52 -25.69 32.09 28.59
N VAL A 53 -27.00 31.90 28.72
CA VAL A 53 -27.80 31.07 27.81
C VAL A 53 -27.78 31.64 26.38
N ALA A 54 -27.86 32.97 26.22
CA ALA A 54 -27.76 33.60 24.90
C ALA A 54 -26.37 33.41 24.27
N GLU A 55 -25.29 33.52 25.06
CA GLU A 55 -23.94 33.27 24.58
C GLU A 55 -23.76 31.81 24.14
N ILE A 56 -24.23 30.86 24.97
CA ILE A 56 -24.16 29.42 24.66
C ILE A 56 -24.90 29.13 23.36
N LYS A 57 -26.11 29.67 23.16
CA LYS A 57 -26.86 29.52 21.90
C LYS A 57 -26.05 30.02 20.69
N GLY A 58 -25.41 31.18 20.82
CA GLY A 58 -24.54 31.72 19.77
C GLY A 58 -23.32 30.84 19.48
N ARG A 59 -22.73 30.22 20.51
CA ARG A 59 -21.62 29.27 20.35
C ARG A 59 -22.07 27.97 19.68
N VAL A 60 -23.23 27.44 20.05
CA VAL A 60 -23.82 26.23 19.44
C VAL A 60 -24.08 26.46 17.95
N ALA A 61 -24.72 27.57 17.56
CA ALA A 61 -24.98 27.88 16.15
C ALA A 61 -23.68 27.95 15.31
N ARG A 62 -22.60 28.53 15.86
CA ARG A 62 -21.29 28.55 15.20
C ARG A 62 -20.66 27.16 15.09
N LEU A 63 -20.87 26.29 16.05
CA LEU A 63 -20.38 24.90 15.99
C LEU A 63 -21.14 24.10 14.95
N GLU A 64 -22.46 24.26 14.85
CA GLU A 64 -23.29 23.62 13.81
C GLU A 64 -22.84 24.04 12.41
N GLU A 65 -22.57 25.33 12.18
CA GLU A 65 -22.07 25.79 10.88
C GLU A 65 -20.69 25.19 10.54
N ARG A 66 -19.78 25.15 11.52
CA ARG A 66 -18.45 24.54 11.33
C ARG A 66 -18.56 23.05 11.05
N LEU A 67 -19.47 22.34 11.73
CA LEU A 67 -19.71 20.92 11.51
C LEU A 67 -20.19 20.68 10.08
N GLY A 68 -21.15 21.46 9.59
CA GLY A 68 -21.63 21.35 8.21
C GLY A 68 -20.53 21.58 7.16
N ARG A 69 -19.59 22.52 7.42
CA ARG A 69 -18.42 22.70 6.54
C ARG A 69 -17.51 21.47 6.54
N VAL A 70 -17.22 20.92 7.72
CA VAL A 70 -16.39 19.70 7.84
C VAL A 70 -17.05 18.51 7.14
N GLU A 71 -18.37 18.35 7.26
CA GLU A 71 -19.11 17.29 6.56
C GLU A 71 -18.98 17.42 5.03
N ASN A 72 -19.07 18.63 4.50
CA ASN A 72 -18.88 18.90 3.08
C ASN A 72 -17.43 18.61 2.63
N ASP A 73 -16.43 19.06 3.39
CA ASP A 73 -15.02 18.80 3.09
C ASP A 73 -14.73 17.28 3.10
N VAL A 74 -15.30 16.55 4.05
CA VAL A 74 -15.19 15.08 4.11
C VAL A 74 -15.85 14.41 2.91
N ALA A 75 -17.01 14.89 2.46
CA ALA A 75 -17.67 14.37 1.27
C ALA A 75 -16.84 14.62 0.00
N GLU A 76 -16.24 15.81 -0.14
CA GLU A 76 -15.35 16.12 -1.26
C GLU A 76 -14.10 15.23 -1.25
N LEU A 77 -13.49 15.06 -0.08
CA LEU A 77 -12.32 14.19 0.08
C LEU A 77 -12.62 12.74 -0.29
N LYS A 78 -13.79 12.21 0.11
CA LYS A 78 -14.23 10.87 -0.31
C LYS A 78 -14.31 10.76 -1.83
N GLY A 79 -14.95 11.70 -2.50
CA GLY A 79 -15.04 11.71 -3.97
C GLY A 79 -13.69 11.92 -4.67
N ARG A 80 -12.70 12.55 -4.00
CA ARG A 80 -11.32 12.63 -4.51
C ARG A 80 -10.58 11.31 -4.36
N VAL A 81 -10.75 10.61 -3.24
CA VAL A 81 -10.16 9.29 -2.99
C VAL A 81 -10.69 8.26 -3.99
N GLU A 82 -12.01 8.20 -4.20
CA GLU A 82 -12.62 7.29 -5.18
C GLU A 82 -12.05 7.48 -6.60
N ARG A 83 -11.91 8.74 -7.05
CA ARG A 83 -11.29 9.05 -8.35
C ARG A 83 -9.82 8.64 -8.43
N LEU A 84 -9.06 8.79 -7.34
CA LEU A 84 -7.67 8.35 -7.29
C LEU A 84 -7.56 6.82 -7.35
N GLU A 85 -8.47 6.10 -6.69
CA GLU A 85 -8.53 4.63 -6.75
C GLU A 85 -8.82 4.13 -8.18
N GLU A 86 -9.75 4.77 -8.89
CA GLU A 86 -10.02 4.48 -10.30
C GLU A 86 -8.81 4.76 -11.20
N GLN A 87 -8.15 5.90 -11.02
CA GLN A 87 -6.92 6.23 -11.75
C GLN A 87 -5.81 5.22 -11.49
N PHE A 88 -5.64 4.79 -10.24
CA PHE A 88 -4.64 3.80 -9.86
C PHE A 88 -4.93 2.43 -10.49
N LYS A 89 -6.20 2.01 -10.54
CA LYS A 89 -6.61 0.80 -11.27
C LYS A 89 -6.27 0.91 -12.75
N GLY A 90 -6.57 2.04 -13.38
CA GLY A 90 -6.25 2.28 -14.80
C GLY A 90 -4.74 2.22 -15.07
N LEU A 91 -3.91 2.80 -14.20
CA LEU A 91 -2.45 2.72 -14.30
C LEU A 91 -1.93 1.29 -14.15
N LYS A 92 -2.50 0.49 -13.22
CA LYS A 92 -2.12 -0.91 -13.04
C LYS A 92 -2.42 -1.75 -14.28
N GLU A 93 -3.57 -1.54 -14.90
CA GLU A 93 -3.93 -2.22 -16.15
C GLU A 93 -3.01 -1.81 -17.31
N GLN A 94 -2.67 -0.54 -17.43
CA GLN A 94 -1.72 -0.05 -18.43
C GLN A 94 -0.33 -0.65 -18.22
N LEU A 95 0.16 -0.69 -16.98
CA LEU A 95 1.44 -1.30 -16.65
C LEU A 95 1.46 -2.79 -17.04
N GLY A 96 0.41 -3.55 -16.71
CA GLY A 96 0.32 -4.95 -17.11
C GLY A 96 0.32 -5.17 -18.63
N ARG A 97 -0.28 -4.26 -19.41
CA ARG A 97 -0.19 -4.29 -20.88
C ARG A 97 1.23 -4.03 -21.36
N VAL A 98 1.92 -3.04 -20.79
CA VAL A 98 3.32 -2.73 -21.13
C VAL A 98 4.24 -3.90 -20.79
N GLU A 99 4.10 -4.51 -19.61
CA GLU A 99 4.86 -5.71 -19.22
C GLU A 99 4.64 -6.86 -20.21
N GLY A 100 3.39 -7.10 -20.61
CA GLY A 100 3.05 -8.10 -21.62
C GLY A 100 3.69 -7.81 -22.99
N GLN A 101 3.63 -6.56 -23.46
CA GLN A 101 4.25 -6.14 -24.72
C GLN A 101 5.78 -6.27 -24.69
N VAL A 102 6.43 -5.88 -23.58
CA VAL A 102 7.87 -6.05 -23.39
C VAL A 102 8.24 -7.53 -23.38
N GLY A 103 7.47 -8.37 -22.70
CA GLY A 103 7.67 -9.83 -22.71
C GLY A 103 7.58 -10.43 -24.11
N GLN A 104 6.59 -10.02 -24.92
CA GLN A 104 6.47 -10.44 -26.32
C GLN A 104 7.65 -9.95 -27.19
N LEU A 105 8.13 -8.73 -26.96
CA LEU A 105 9.27 -8.17 -27.67
C LEU A 105 10.56 -8.94 -27.34
N VAL A 106 10.80 -9.25 -26.07
CA VAL A 106 11.96 -10.05 -25.62
C VAL A 106 11.92 -11.44 -26.26
N LYS A 107 10.78 -12.13 -26.23
CA LYS A 107 10.60 -13.44 -26.91
C LYS A 107 10.88 -13.34 -28.40
N SER A 108 10.33 -12.34 -29.08
CA SER A 108 10.55 -12.13 -30.52
C SER A 108 12.02 -11.90 -30.85
N PHE A 109 12.72 -11.13 -30.02
CA PHE A 109 14.15 -10.87 -30.17
C PHE A 109 15.00 -12.13 -29.93
N GLN A 110 14.67 -12.94 -28.91
CA GLN A 110 15.34 -14.21 -28.65
C GLN A 110 15.16 -15.19 -29.81
N ILE A 111 13.93 -15.33 -30.34
CA ILE A 111 13.64 -16.17 -31.51
C ILE A 111 14.45 -15.68 -32.72
N TYR A 112 14.38 -14.39 -33.03
CA TYR A 112 15.13 -13.80 -34.14
C TYR A 112 16.63 -14.06 -34.03
N ASN A 113 17.23 -13.78 -32.86
CA ASN A 113 18.66 -13.99 -32.63
C ASN A 113 19.05 -15.48 -32.76
N SER A 114 18.25 -16.37 -32.17
CA SER A 114 18.46 -17.82 -32.26
C SER A 114 18.41 -18.31 -33.71
N THR A 115 17.39 -17.92 -34.48
CA THR A 115 17.28 -18.27 -35.90
C THR A 115 18.43 -17.72 -36.72
N LEU A 116 18.81 -16.45 -36.50
CA LEU A 116 19.92 -15.82 -37.20
C LEU A 116 21.24 -16.56 -36.95
N LEU A 117 21.58 -16.84 -35.68
CA LEU A 117 22.80 -17.55 -35.31
C LEU A 117 22.84 -18.97 -35.89
N LYS A 118 21.72 -19.70 -35.85
CA LYS A 118 21.60 -21.03 -36.50
C LYS A 118 21.86 -20.94 -38.00
N VAL A 119 21.25 -19.99 -38.70
CA VAL A 119 21.44 -19.80 -40.15
C VAL A 119 22.90 -19.45 -40.45
N LEU A 120 23.48 -18.47 -39.77
CA LEU A 120 24.87 -18.05 -39.98
C LEU A 120 25.86 -19.20 -39.73
N SER A 121 25.65 -19.96 -38.66
CA SER A 121 26.45 -21.14 -38.33
C SER A 121 26.28 -22.26 -39.39
N SER A 122 25.06 -22.53 -39.83
CA SER A 122 24.79 -23.51 -40.89
C SER A 122 25.42 -23.15 -42.25
N LYS A 123 25.56 -21.85 -42.53
CA LYS A 123 26.21 -21.31 -43.72
C LYS A 123 27.73 -21.23 -43.59
N GLY A 124 28.29 -21.60 -42.44
CA GLY A 124 29.73 -21.53 -42.17
C GLY A 124 30.26 -20.12 -41.93
N VAL A 125 29.38 -19.12 -41.72
CA VAL A 125 29.78 -17.76 -41.33
C VAL A 125 30.25 -17.74 -39.88
N LEU A 126 29.56 -18.50 -39.01
CA LEU A 126 30.05 -18.84 -37.68
C LEU A 126 30.65 -20.25 -37.74
N THR A 127 31.92 -20.35 -37.38
CA THR A 127 32.72 -21.57 -37.48
C THR A 127 32.86 -22.26 -36.12
N GLU A 128 33.63 -23.36 -36.09
CA GLU A 128 33.97 -24.05 -34.84
C GLU A 128 34.72 -23.13 -33.88
N ALA A 129 35.59 -22.25 -34.39
CA ALA A 129 36.40 -21.35 -33.57
C ALA A 129 35.54 -20.38 -32.76
N GLU A 130 34.45 -19.84 -33.33
CA GLU A 130 33.52 -18.97 -32.59
C GLU A 130 32.76 -19.75 -31.50
N ALA A 131 32.36 -20.99 -31.78
CA ALA A 131 31.70 -21.85 -30.80
C ALA A 131 32.66 -22.22 -29.64
N GLU A 132 33.90 -22.59 -29.96
CA GLU A 132 34.95 -22.92 -28.99
C GLU A 132 35.31 -21.71 -28.11
N ALA A 133 35.41 -20.51 -28.70
CA ALA A 133 35.70 -19.28 -27.98
C ALA A 133 34.57 -18.89 -27.03
N LEU A 134 33.31 -18.96 -27.49
CA LEU A 134 32.15 -18.67 -26.64
C LEU A 134 32.00 -19.72 -25.52
N SER A 135 32.24 -21.00 -25.82
CA SER A 135 32.24 -22.05 -24.81
C SER A 135 33.33 -21.82 -23.76
N SER A 136 34.54 -21.40 -24.20
CA SER A 136 35.62 -21.03 -23.29
C SER A 136 35.24 -19.90 -22.34
N HIS A 137 34.53 -18.88 -22.83
CA HIS A 137 33.99 -17.80 -22.01
C HIS A 137 32.93 -18.30 -21.02
N LEU A 138 32.09 -19.25 -21.43
CA LEU A 138 31.03 -19.84 -20.61
C LEU A 138 31.52 -20.82 -19.54
N LEU A 139 32.80 -21.21 -19.53
CA LEU A 139 33.37 -22.08 -18.48
C LEU A 139 33.38 -21.43 -17.10
N TYR A 140 33.29 -20.10 -17.03
CA TYR A 140 33.01 -19.42 -15.76
C TYR A 140 31.53 -19.55 -15.43
N VAL A 141 31.14 -20.74 -14.96
CA VAL A 141 29.75 -21.06 -14.62
C VAL A 141 29.42 -20.49 -13.23
N PRO A 142 28.37 -19.64 -13.11
CA PRO A 142 27.92 -19.11 -11.84
C PRO A 142 27.67 -20.19 -10.78
N PRO A 143 27.72 -19.85 -9.48
CA PRO A 143 27.51 -20.82 -8.42
C PRO A 143 26.06 -21.32 -8.40
N ALA A 144 25.93 -22.64 -8.23
CA ALA A 144 24.65 -23.36 -8.13
C ALA A 144 23.85 -22.96 -6.89
N LYS A 145 22.53 -23.09 -6.98
CA LYS A 145 21.59 -23.03 -5.85
C LYS A 145 20.51 -24.10 -6.01
N SER A 146 20.00 -24.57 -4.87
CA SER A 146 19.47 -25.94 -4.78
C SER A 146 18.12 -26.22 -5.46
N LYS A 147 17.41 -25.23 -6.05
CA LYS A 147 16.03 -25.50 -6.53
C LYS A 147 15.97 -26.02 -7.96
N TYR A 148 16.52 -25.31 -8.95
CA TYR A 148 16.55 -25.75 -10.35
C TYR A 148 17.97 -25.90 -10.90
N PHE A 149 18.88 -25.01 -10.54
CA PHE A 149 20.28 -25.05 -10.99
C PHE A 149 21.20 -25.65 -9.91
N THR A 150 21.11 -26.97 -9.73
CA THR A 150 21.87 -27.73 -8.72
C THR A 150 23.34 -27.90 -9.10
N GLU A 151 24.17 -28.39 -8.17
CA GLU A 151 25.59 -28.62 -8.47
C GLU A 151 25.77 -29.73 -9.52
N GLU A 152 24.87 -30.72 -9.57
CA GLU A 152 24.88 -31.74 -10.61
C GLU A 152 24.61 -31.15 -11.99
N VAL A 153 23.60 -30.26 -12.09
CA VAL A 153 23.26 -29.53 -13.32
C VAL A 153 24.44 -28.65 -13.74
N ARG A 154 25.03 -27.93 -12.79
CA ARG A 154 26.21 -27.09 -13.00
C ARG A 154 27.42 -27.90 -13.50
N GLN A 155 27.68 -29.06 -12.89
CA GLN A 155 28.81 -29.89 -13.28
C GLN A 155 28.61 -30.51 -14.66
N ARG A 156 27.37 -30.91 -14.99
CA ARG A 156 27.01 -31.40 -16.33
C ARG A 156 27.20 -30.32 -17.40
N LEU A 157 26.81 -29.08 -17.09
CA LEU A 157 27.07 -27.93 -17.97
C LEU A 157 28.56 -27.74 -18.22
N ILE A 158 29.39 -27.76 -17.17
CA ILE A 158 30.85 -27.62 -17.29
C ILE A 158 31.45 -28.72 -18.17
N GLU A 159 31.00 -29.97 -18.00
CA GLU A 159 31.47 -31.11 -18.79
C GLU A 159 31.19 -30.90 -20.28
N ILE A 160 29.95 -30.53 -20.64
CA ILE A 160 29.57 -30.29 -22.03
C ILE A 160 30.35 -29.12 -22.61
N LEU A 161 30.48 -28.00 -21.88
CA LEU A 161 31.22 -26.83 -22.34
C LEU A 161 32.71 -27.13 -22.59
N LYS A 162 33.34 -27.99 -21.78
CA LYS A 162 34.70 -28.47 -22.04
C LYS A 162 34.77 -29.26 -23.34
N GLY A 163 33.82 -30.16 -23.58
CA GLY A 163 33.72 -30.88 -24.85
C GLY A 163 33.62 -29.92 -26.03
N VAL A 164 32.70 -28.95 -25.96
CA VAL A 164 32.50 -27.95 -27.02
C VAL A 164 33.77 -27.12 -27.26
N LYS A 165 34.48 -26.72 -26.19
CA LYS A 165 35.75 -26.00 -26.30
C LYS A 165 36.83 -26.80 -27.04
N GLU A 166 36.75 -28.12 -27.01
CA GLU A 166 37.66 -29.03 -27.71
C GLU A 166 37.10 -29.46 -29.08
N GLY A 167 36.04 -28.81 -29.57
CA GLY A 167 35.38 -29.14 -30.84
C GLY A 167 34.53 -30.41 -30.81
N ARG A 168 34.23 -30.96 -29.63
CA ARG A 168 33.53 -32.25 -29.43
C ARG A 168 32.18 -32.07 -28.77
N TYR A 169 31.10 -32.29 -29.52
CA TYR A 169 29.73 -32.30 -29.00
C TYR A 169 28.81 -33.08 -29.95
N THR A 170 27.69 -33.51 -29.40
CA THR A 170 26.65 -34.28 -30.10
C THR A 170 25.30 -33.58 -30.02
N VAL A 171 24.34 -34.08 -30.79
CA VAL A 171 22.91 -33.72 -30.68
C VAL A 171 22.40 -33.87 -29.24
N ALA A 172 22.81 -34.92 -28.53
CA ALA A 172 22.39 -35.17 -27.15
C ALA A 172 22.94 -34.09 -26.19
N ASP A 173 24.19 -33.67 -26.39
CA ASP A 173 24.80 -32.62 -25.59
C ASP A 173 24.07 -31.29 -25.78
N VAL A 174 23.73 -30.93 -27.02
CA VAL A 174 22.99 -29.69 -27.31
C VAL A 174 21.57 -29.71 -26.73
N LYS A 175 20.87 -30.85 -26.77
CA LYS A 175 19.57 -31.02 -26.10
C LYS A 175 19.69 -30.86 -24.59
N GLU A 176 20.75 -31.41 -23.99
CA GLU A 176 20.99 -31.24 -22.56
C GLU A 176 21.33 -29.79 -22.21
N LEU A 177 22.07 -29.06 -23.06
CA LEU A 177 22.30 -27.62 -22.87
C LEU A 177 21.00 -26.81 -22.91
N ARG A 178 20.04 -27.13 -23.79
CA ARG A 178 18.70 -26.49 -23.80
C ARG A 178 17.99 -26.70 -22.47
N ARG A 179 17.92 -27.95 -22.01
CA ARG A 179 17.32 -28.31 -20.72
C ARG A 179 17.99 -27.55 -19.56
N ILE A 180 19.32 -27.49 -19.55
CA ILE A 180 20.07 -26.75 -18.52
C ILE A 180 19.76 -25.24 -18.61
N SER A 181 19.68 -24.67 -19.81
CA SER A 181 19.30 -23.28 -20.02
C SER A 181 17.93 -22.96 -19.42
N GLU A 182 16.93 -23.83 -19.61
CA GLU A 182 15.61 -23.66 -18.99
C GLU A 182 15.66 -23.70 -17.45
N LEU A 183 16.50 -24.58 -16.87
CA LEU A 183 16.69 -24.67 -15.42
C LEU A 183 17.37 -23.41 -14.87
N ILE A 184 18.37 -22.88 -15.59
CA ILE A 184 19.05 -21.63 -15.23
C ILE A 184 18.08 -20.45 -15.30
N GLU A 185 17.25 -20.37 -16.34
CA GLU A 185 16.24 -19.32 -16.48
C GLU A 185 15.20 -19.37 -15.35
N LYS A 186 14.68 -20.57 -15.03
CA LYS A 186 13.75 -20.77 -13.91
C LYS A 186 14.38 -20.36 -12.58
N GLU A 187 15.61 -20.79 -12.28
CA GLU A 187 16.34 -20.37 -11.08
C GLU A 187 16.55 -18.85 -11.06
N GLY A 188 16.92 -18.27 -12.21
CA GLY A 188 17.17 -16.86 -12.43
C GLY A 188 15.97 -15.97 -12.08
N TRP A 189 14.81 -16.31 -12.64
CA TRP A 189 13.56 -15.57 -12.39
C TRP A 189 13.03 -15.77 -10.97
N GLU A 190 12.99 -17.02 -10.47
CA GLU A 190 12.44 -17.28 -9.15
C GLU A 190 13.26 -16.69 -8.00
N ASN A 191 14.58 -16.57 -8.18
CA ASN A 191 15.48 -16.07 -7.14
C ASN A 191 16.08 -14.69 -7.46
N ASN A 192 15.59 -14.01 -8.51
CA ASN A 192 16.10 -12.71 -8.98
C ASN A 192 17.63 -12.69 -9.19
N ARG A 193 18.18 -13.80 -9.69
CA ARG A 193 19.63 -14.01 -9.93
C ARG A 193 19.99 -13.49 -11.32
N ARG A 194 20.31 -12.19 -11.41
CA ARG A 194 20.69 -11.54 -12.68
C ARG A 194 21.93 -12.15 -13.32
N ASP A 195 22.88 -12.61 -12.52
CA ASP A 195 24.08 -13.30 -12.99
C ASP A 195 23.76 -14.60 -13.75
N LEU A 196 22.73 -15.33 -13.34
CA LEU A 196 22.23 -16.52 -14.05
C LEU A 196 21.50 -16.16 -15.33
N LEU A 197 20.66 -15.11 -15.32
CA LEU A 197 19.94 -14.65 -16.51
C LEU A 197 20.92 -14.15 -17.59
N ASP A 198 21.91 -13.35 -17.20
CA ASP A 198 22.96 -12.83 -18.10
C ASP A 198 23.84 -13.95 -18.67
N TYR A 199 24.15 -14.96 -17.83
CA TYR A 199 24.85 -16.16 -18.27
C TYR A 199 24.00 -16.96 -19.26
N ASN A 200 22.70 -17.12 -18.99
CA ASN A 200 21.80 -17.91 -19.82
C ASN A 200 21.64 -17.34 -21.23
N LEU A 201 21.59 -16.01 -21.38
CA LEU A 201 21.54 -15.38 -22.71
C LEU A 201 22.74 -15.78 -23.58
N LYS A 202 23.95 -15.86 -22.98
CA LYS A 202 25.17 -16.29 -23.68
C LYS A 202 25.15 -17.80 -23.96
N LEU A 203 24.62 -18.59 -23.04
CA LEU A 203 24.42 -20.03 -23.24
C LEU A 203 23.45 -20.31 -24.40
N GLN A 204 22.34 -19.58 -24.49
CA GLN A 204 21.39 -19.65 -25.59
C GLN A 204 22.03 -19.29 -26.95
N MET A 205 22.94 -18.31 -26.97
CA MET A 205 23.72 -18.00 -28.17
C MET A 205 24.62 -19.18 -28.58
N LEU A 206 25.32 -19.80 -27.63
CA LEU A 206 26.15 -20.98 -27.91
C LEU A 206 25.29 -22.13 -28.45
N ILE A 207 24.16 -22.43 -27.80
CA ILE A 207 23.22 -23.46 -28.24
C ILE A 207 22.79 -23.23 -29.69
N ALA A 208 22.38 -22.01 -30.04
CA ALA A 208 21.99 -21.66 -31.41
C ALA A 208 23.12 -21.86 -32.43
N ILE A 209 24.36 -21.52 -32.07
CA ILE A 209 25.54 -21.75 -32.93
C ILE A 209 25.75 -23.26 -33.12
N LEU A 210 25.76 -24.05 -32.05
CA LEU A 210 25.98 -25.50 -32.10
C LEU A 210 24.92 -26.22 -32.92
N GLU A 211 23.65 -25.83 -32.79
CA GLU A 211 22.57 -26.35 -33.62
C GLU A 211 22.80 -26.07 -35.10
N GLY A 212 23.19 -24.85 -35.45
CA GLY A 212 23.55 -24.51 -36.83
C GLY A 212 24.71 -25.35 -37.36
N ARG A 213 25.71 -25.67 -36.54
CA ARG A 213 26.83 -26.55 -36.90
C ARG A 213 26.36 -27.98 -37.14
N LEU A 214 25.52 -28.52 -36.25
CA LEU A 214 24.96 -29.87 -36.41
C LEU A 214 24.04 -29.97 -37.64
N ILE A 215 23.30 -28.90 -37.97
CA ILE A 215 22.53 -28.80 -39.22
C ILE A 215 23.47 -28.88 -40.43
N ALA A 216 24.57 -28.12 -40.43
CA ALA A 216 25.56 -28.17 -41.52
C ALA A 216 26.20 -29.55 -41.69
N ARG A 217 26.35 -30.32 -40.61
CA ARG A 217 26.85 -31.70 -40.62
C ARG A 217 25.78 -32.73 -41.02
N GLY A 218 24.50 -32.33 -41.13
CA GLY A 218 23.37 -33.24 -41.38
C GLY A 218 22.98 -34.10 -40.17
N GLU A 219 23.51 -33.78 -38.99
CA GLU A 219 23.26 -34.51 -37.74
C GLU A 219 22.00 -34.02 -37.01
N TRP A 220 21.57 -32.79 -37.31
CA TRP A 220 20.38 -32.16 -36.74
C TRP A 220 19.40 -31.78 -37.85
N ARG A 221 18.14 -32.20 -37.72
CA ARG A 221 17.08 -31.82 -38.66
C ARG A 221 16.44 -30.51 -38.24
N LEU A 222 16.19 -29.63 -39.21
CA LEU A 222 15.24 -28.52 -39.11
C LEU A 222 13.80 -29.07 -39.06
N GLU A 223 13.49 -29.90 -38.06
CA GLU A 223 12.09 -30.05 -37.67
C GLU A 223 11.74 -28.81 -36.85
N TRP A 224 10.60 -28.20 -37.18
CA TRP A 224 10.13 -26.99 -36.53
C TRP A 224 9.73 -27.36 -35.10
N ASP A 225 10.69 -27.31 -34.17
CA ASP A 225 10.51 -27.33 -32.72
C ASP A 225 9.72 -26.06 -32.30
N LEU A 226 8.45 -25.97 -32.72
CA LEU A 226 7.48 -24.96 -32.28
C LEU A 226 6.59 -25.50 -31.15
N GLU A 227 6.72 -26.78 -30.76
CA GLU A 227 5.84 -27.41 -29.78
C GLU A 227 6.18 -27.09 -28.31
N ASP A 228 7.32 -26.46 -28.03
CA ASP A 228 7.79 -26.21 -26.65
C ASP A 228 7.91 -24.71 -26.26
N TRP A 229 7.06 -23.80 -26.78
CA TRP A 229 7.12 -22.36 -26.44
C TRP A 229 5.82 -21.72 -25.94
#